data_AF-A0A9E5J2F8-F1
#
_entry.id   AF-A0A9E5J2F8-F1
#
_cell.length_a   1.000
_cell.length_b   1.000
_cell.length_c   1.000
_cell.angle_alpha   90.00
_cell.angle_beta   90.00
_cell.angle_gamma   90.00
#
_symmetry.space_group_name_H-M   'P 1'
#
loop_
_entity.id
_entity.type
_entity.pdbx_description
1 polymer ?
#
loop_
_entity_poly.entity_id
_entity_poly.type
_entity_poly.pdbx_seq_one_letter_code
_entity_poly.pdbx_strand_id
1 'polypeptide(L)'
;DHAGLATITDVNVGLNLSSAAGMTMRLGQIYATLTFGTASEGSRVAVLLNREGVSNTNAFGSSLQSLNVTLDDSAATNIYNLTSGTGTYAADGRLGVDPYGTRLAYDTNQITAGLSALNGNWLSSSVWSLLVADVQAGNQAKLNSWSLQVLGSAPTSGTFDPGEGATVSGSGSIESTLTTGSGGSRTVSVAESQALSLSGGLTGSGTLATAGSGTTVLAGSSAGFTGTVSVGGTGTTEIASSTALGSGSLFQSDGNSTVKFSTGGAFSNAFSNLMSVYNVAFTANGTSLTGQTTVNNATFDVASGNTNTISGKITGTGGVTKTGLGMLLLSGGDPNDFTGASAVHAGTLKLQKSSASLVAISGSTIALHGGTLLLGQANQISDATAVTLA
;
A
#
# COMPACT_ATOMS: atom_id res chain seq x y z
N ASP A 1 -8.02 1.28 -20.70
CA ASP A 1 -7.12 1.50 -19.55
C ASP A 1 -7.43 2.85 -18.92
N HIS A 2 -7.55 2.90 -17.60
CA HIS A 2 -7.71 4.11 -16.82
C HIS A 2 -6.37 4.42 -16.13
N ALA A 3 -5.68 5.43 -16.62
CA ALA A 3 -4.44 5.91 -16.02
C ALA A 3 -4.74 6.81 -14.79
N GLY A 4 -5.51 6.30 -13.82
CA GLY A 4 -5.84 7.02 -12.58
C GLY A 4 -7.28 6.83 -12.12
N LEU A 5 -7.77 7.78 -11.31
CA LEU A 5 -9.16 7.77 -10.81
C LEU A 5 -10.17 7.97 -11.96
N ALA A 6 -11.45 7.73 -11.72
CA ALA A 6 -12.53 8.11 -12.64
C ALA A 6 -12.86 9.61 -12.51
N THR A 7 -12.98 10.07 -11.27
CA THR A 7 -13.24 11.47 -10.94
C THR A 7 -12.33 11.93 -9.82
N ILE A 8 -12.08 13.24 -9.79
CA ILE A 8 -11.37 13.96 -8.73
C ILE A 8 -12.41 14.79 -8.00
N THR A 9 -12.50 14.59 -6.69
CA THR A 9 -13.39 15.35 -5.80
C THR A 9 -12.64 16.32 -4.92
N ASP A 10 -11.36 16.07 -4.66
CA ASP A 10 -10.50 16.92 -3.84
C ASP A 10 -9.01 16.68 -4.17
N VAL A 11 -8.20 17.72 -3.99
CA VAL A 11 -6.75 17.72 -4.25
C VAL A 11 -6.04 18.50 -3.15
N ASN A 12 -5.08 17.84 -2.49
CA ASN A 12 -4.20 18.48 -1.51
C ASN A 12 -2.75 18.46 -1.98
N VAL A 13 -2.02 19.54 -1.68
CA VAL A 13 -0.62 19.72 -2.10
C VAL A 13 0.27 20.07 -0.92
N GLY A 14 1.24 19.23 -0.61
CA GLY A 14 2.29 19.58 0.35
C GLY A 14 3.42 20.37 -0.32
N LEU A 15 3.85 21.48 0.29
CA LEU A 15 5.00 22.25 -0.17
C LEU A 15 6.01 22.44 0.96
N ASN A 16 7.25 22.01 0.72
CA ASN A 16 8.38 22.23 1.63
C ASN A 16 9.45 23.12 0.97
N LEU A 17 9.58 24.35 1.45
CA LEU A 17 10.57 25.31 1.00
C LEU A 17 11.48 25.74 2.16
N SER A 18 12.72 26.08 1.82
CA SER A 18 13.66 26.70 2.76
C SER A 18 14.48 27.80 2.09
N SER A 19 15.02 28.71 2.90
CA SER A 19 16.09 29.61 2.49
C SER A 19 17.47 28.99 2.72
N ALA A 20 18.51 29.67 2.22
CA ALA A 20 19.88 29.40 2.65
C ALA A 20 20.06 29.71 4.15
N ALA A 21 21.01 29.03 4.80
CA ALA A 21 21.28 29.21 6.23
C ALA A 21 21.57 30.68 6.58
N GLY A 22 20.86 31.21 7.58
CA GLY A 22 21.00 32.61 8.01
C GLY A 22 20.31 33.64 7.12
N MET A 23 19.63 33.21 6.05
CA MET A 23 18.83 34.07 5.17
C MET A 23 17.34 33.84 5.39
N THR A 24 16.49 34.81 5.04
CA THR A 24 15.03 34.63 4.97
C THR A 24 14.59 34.43 3.54
N MET A 25 13.58 33.60 3.29
CA MET A 25 12.92 33.54 1.99
C MET A 25 11.97 34.74 1.84
N ARG A 26 11.77 35.19 0.60
CA ARG A 26 10.80 36.22 0.27
C ARG A 26 9.62 35.56 -0.44
N LEU A 27 8.67 35.03 0.32
CA LEU A 27 7.48 34.36 -0.28
C LEU A 27 6.69 35.29 -1.22
N GLY A 28 6.81 36.61 -1.03
CA GLY A 28 6.30 37.61 -1.94
C GLY A 28 6.90 37.61 -3.35
N GLN A 29 7.97 36.84 -3.57
CA GLN A 29 8.65 36.65 -4.86
C GLN A 29 8.38 35.26 -5.43
N ILE A 30 7.62 34.41 -4.75
CA ILE A 30 7.35 33.05 -5.19
C ILE A 30 6.06 33.00 -5.99
N TYR A 31 6.13 32.32 -7.12
CA TYR A 31 4.98 31.91 -7.92
C TYR A 31 5.00 30.39 -8.07
N ALA A 32 3.91 29.74 -7.71
CA ALA A 32 3.76 28.30 -7.84
C ALA A 32 2.37 27.92 -8.34
N THR A 33 2.32 26.99 -9.29
CA THR A 33 1.07 26.47 -9.85
C THR A 33 1.12 24.95 -9.95
N LEU A 34 -0.04 24.32 -9.76
CA LEU A 34 -0.25 22.92 -10.11
C LEU A 34 -1.16 22.86 -11.34
N THR A 35 -0.72 22.16 -12.37
CA THR A 35 -1.50 21.91 -13.57
C THR A 35 -1.80 20.43 -13.69
N PHE A 36 -3.07 20.10 -13.94
CA PHE A 36 -3.50 18.75 -14.34
C PHE A 36 -3.88 18.77 -15.83
N GLY A 37 -3.26 17.86 -16.57
CA GLY A 37 -3.51 17.66 -18.00
C GLY A 37 -2.65 18.52 -18.92
N THR A 38 -2.90 18.39 -20.22
CA THR A 38 -2.20 19.12 -21.28
C THR A 38 -3.09 20.15 -21.97
N ALA A 39 -2.48 21.04 -22.76
CA ALA A 39 -3.22 22.06 -23.52
C ALA A 39 -4.25 21.45 -24.48
N SER A 40 -4.02 20.26 -25.02
CA SER A 40 -4.92 19.60 -25.98
C SER A 40 -6.20 19.04 -25.37
N GLU A 41 -6.27 18.91 -24.04
CA GLU A 41 -7.43 18.34 -23.33
C GLU A 41 -8.10 19.33 -22.36
N GLY A 42 -7.74 20.62 -22.44
CA GLY A 42 -8.27 21.65 -21.52
C GLY A 42 -7.70 21.48 -20.11
N SER A 43 -6.38 21.65 -19.98
CA SER A 43 -5.68 21.57 -18.70
C SER A 43 -6.33 22.44 -17.62
N ARG A 44 -6.39 21.91 -16.40
CA ARG A 44 -6.87 22.61 -15.21
C ARG A 44 -5.68 23.14 -14.42
N VAL A 45 -5.78 24.36 -13.89
CA VAL A 45 -4.68 25.02 -13.18
C VAL A 45 -5.17 25.51 -11.83
N ALA A 46 -4.40 25.22 -10.78
CA ALA A 46 -4.51 25.86 -9.48
C ALA A 46 -3.28 26.74 -9.21
N VAL A 47 -3.50 27.93 -8.68
CA VAL A 47 -2.44 28.82 -8.19
C VAL A 47 -2.21 28.49 -6.73
N LEU A 48 -1.05 27.89 -6.45
CA LEU A 48 -0.68 27.45 -5.11
C LEU A 48 -0.12 28.61 -4.30
N LEU A 49 0.84 29.33 -4.89
CA LEU A 49 1.47 30.50 -4.31
C LEU A 49 1.52 31.62 -5.35
N ASN A 50 1.16 32.84 -5.00
CA ASN A 50 1.37 34.03 -5.79
C ASN A 50 1.60 35.25 -4.89
N ARG A 51 2.88 35.55 -4.63
CA ARG A 51 3.32 36.74 -3.89
C ARG A 51 2.73 36.83 -2.48
N GLU A 52 2.87 35.75 -1.70
CA GLU A 52 2.28 35.65 -0.36
C GLU A 52 2.65 36.82 0.54
N GLY A 53 1.66 37.42 1.20
CA GLY A 53 1.82 38.52 2.15
C GLY A 53 2.22 39.87 1.54
N VAL A 54 2.39 39.98 0.21
CA VAL A 54 2.78 41.25 -0.43
C VAL A 54 1.61 42.22 -0.41
N SER A 55 1.76 43.32 0.30
CA SER A 55 0.73 44.35 0.44
C SER A 55 1.27 45.74 0.03
N ASN A 56 0.43 46.76 0.18
CA ASN A 56 0.84 48.16 -0.05
C ASN A 56 1.91 48.64 0.95
N THR A 57 2.08 47.95 2.08
CA THR A 57 3.03 48.29 3.14
C THR A 57 4.12 47.25 3.36
N ASN A 58 3.93 46.02 2.85
CA ASN A 58 4.90 44.93 2.96
C ASN A 58 5.41 44.53 1.57
N ALA A 59 6.67 44.86 1.34
CA ALA A 59 7.28 44.72 0.04
C ALA A 59 7.67 43.28 -0.34
N PHE A 60 7.95 42.46 0.66
CA PHE A 60 8.64 41.17 0.51
C PHE A 60 7.75 40.00 0.90
N GLY A 61 6.61 40.29 1.51
CA GLY A 61 5.59 39.32 1.83
C GLY A 61 5.85 38.57 3.13
N SER A 62 6.98 37.87 3.19
CA SER A 62 7.37 37.06 4.35
C SER A 62 8.84 37.24 4.70
N SER A 63 9.18 36.94 5.96
CA SER A 63 10.54 36.82 6.48
C SER A 63 10.84 35.41 7.01
N LEU A 64 10.06 34.41 6.59
CA LEU A 64 10.26 33.02 7.03
C LEU A 64 11.58 32.45 6.54
N GLN A 65 12.12 31.46 7.26
CA GLN A 65 13.28 30.66 6.83
C GLN A 65 12.87 29.29 6.29
N SER A 66 11.69 28.81 6.68
CA SER A 66 11.08 27.56 6.18
C SER A 66 9.58 27.72 5.94
N LEU A 67 9.08 27.03 4.92
CA LEU A 67 7.65 26.77 4.70
C LEU A 67 7.48 25.25 4.60
N ASN A 68 6.58 24.68 5.38
CA ASN A 68 6.21 23.27 5.36
C ASN A 68 4.71 23.17 5.59
N VAL A 69 3.95 23.34 4.52
CA VAL A 69 2.49 23.49 4.59
C VAL A 69 1.80 22.46 3.72
N THR A 70 0.57 22.14 4.10
CA THR A 70 -0.39 21.44 3.24
C THR A 70 -1.37 22.46 2.70
N LEU A 71 -1.54 22.50 1.38
CA LEU A 71 -2.57 23.27 0.72
C LEU A 71 -3.81 22.39 0.53
N ASP A 72 -4.95 22.87 1.01
CA ASP A 72 -6.25 22.18 1.05
C ASP A 72 -7.35 23.25 0.98
N ASP A 73 -8.31 23.12 0.07
CA ASP A 73 -9.35 24.14 -0.13
C ASP A 73 -10.40 24.19 1.00
N SER A 74 -10.45 23.17 1.85
CA SER A 74 -11.27 23.14 3.07
C SER A 74 -10.68 23.98 4.21
N ALA A 75 -9.43 24.42 4.09
CA ALA A 75 -8.78 25.21 5.13
C ALA A 75 -9.34 26.63 5.23
N ALA A 76 -9.61 27.07 6.46
CA ALA A 76 -10.25 28.35 6.74
C ALA A 76 -9.38 29.58 6.38
N THR A 77 -8.06 29.43 6.37
CA THR A 77 -7.12 30.53 6.12
C THR A 77 -6.42 30.32 4.79
N ASN A 78 -6.48 31.34 3.92
CA ASN A 78 -5.70 31.36 2.68
C ASN A 78 -4.21 31.58 2.97
N ILE A 79 -3.35 30.89 2.23
CA ILE A 79 -1.89 30.94 2.38
C ILE A 79 -1.33 32.35 2.23
N TYR A 80 -2.01 33.26 1.52
CA TYR A 80 -1.62 34.67 1.45
C TYR A 80 -1.52 35.35 2.81
N ASN A 81 -2.40 34.97 3.74
CA ASN A 81 -2.44 35.50 5.10
C ASN A 81 -1.71 34.58 6.09
N LEU A 82 -0.69 33.84 5.64
CA LEU A 82 0.04 32.92 6.50
C LEU A 82 0.60 33.62 7.74
N THR A 83 0.46 32.98 8.89
CA THR A 83 1.01 33.45 10.17
C THR A 83 2.09 32.53 10.72
N SER A 84 2.15 31.29 10.20
CA SER A 84 3.15 30.28 10.52
C SER A 84 3.73 29.70 9.23
N GLY A 85 4.99 29.30 9.28
CA GLY A 85 5.62 28.51 8.21
C GLY A 85 5.15 27.06 8.17
N THR A 86 4.23 26.65 9.03
CA THR A 86 3.64 25.30 9.09
C THR A 86 2.12 25.35 9.19
N GLY A 87 1.45 24.25 8.84
CA GLY A 87 0.01 24.09 8.97
C GLY A 87 -0.69 23.81 7.65
N THR A 88 -2.02 23.87 7.68
CA THR A 88 -2.88 23.66 6.51
C THR A 88 -3.52 24.99 6.09
N TYR A 89 -3.48 25.32 4.81
CA TYR A 89 -3.96 26.59 4.26
C TYR A 89 -4.70 26.37 2.94
N ALA A 90 -5.66 27.23 2.61
CA ALA A 90 -6.19 27.26 1.25
C ALA A 90 -5.13 27.83 0.31
N ALA A 91 -5.07 27.32 -0.92
CA ALA A 91 -4.17 27.82 -1.95
C ALA A 91 -4.49 29.29 -2.31
N ASP A 92 -3.49 30.05 -2.78
CA ASP A 92 -3.65 31.48 -3.12
C ASP A 92 -4.82 31.70 -4.09
N GLY A 93 -4.81 30.96 -5.20
CA GLY A 93 -5.90 30.90 -6.18
C GLY A 93 -6.06 32.12 -7.09
N ARG A 94 -5.21 33.15 -7.01
CA ARG A 94 -5.36 34.40 -7.78
C ARG A 94 -4.64 34.33 -9.13
N LEU A 95 -5.29 33.70 -10.12
CA LEU A 95 -4.74 33.52 -11.48
C LEU A 95 -4.58 34.83 -12.27
N GLY A 96 -5.43 35.83 -12.01
CA GLY A 96 -5.37 37.12 -12.69
C GLY A 96 -4.28 38.07 -12.18
N VAL A 97 -3.53 37.68 -11.14
CA VAL A 97 -2.51 38.52 -10.52
C VAL A 97 -1.15 38.22 -11.15
N ASP A 98 -0.59 39.20 -11.86
CA ASP A 98 0.72 39.09 -12.48
C ASP A 98 1.83 38.93 -11.41
N PRO A 99 2.58 37.82 -11.39
CA PRO A 99 3.67 37.61 -10.45
C PRO A 99 4.83 38.62 -10.64
N TYR A 100 4.98 39.20 -11.83
CA TYR A 100 5.97 40.22 -12.16
C TYR A 100 5.41 41.65 -12.06
N GLY A 101 4.12 41.79 -11.77
CA GLY A 101 3.40 43.06 -11.79
C GLY A 101 3.67 43.96 -10.58
N THR A 102 3.02 45.12 -10.59
CA THR A 102 3.02 46.04 -9.44
C THR A 102 2.38 45.41 -8.20
N ARG A 103 2.62 46.00 -7.02
CA ARG A 103 2.05 45.50 -5.77
C ARG A 103 0.52 45.60 -5.82
N LEU A 104 -0.14 44.53 -5.39
CA LEU A 104 -1.59 44.46 -5.34
C LEU A 104 -2.01 43.97 -3.96
N ALA A 105 -3.00 44.64 -3.37
CA ALA A 105 -3.59 44.21 -2.11
C ALA A 105 -4.35 42.89 -2.29
N TYR A 106 -4.48 42.11 -1.22
CA TYR A 106 -5.30 40.90 -1.24
C TYR A 106 -6.77 41.22 -1.48
N ASP A 107 -7.37 40.48 -2.39
CA ASP A 107 -8.79 40.56 -2.71
C ASP A 107 -9.32 39.14 -2.93
N THR A 108 -10.26 38.73 -2.09
CA THR A 108 -10.89 37.40 -2.17
C THR A 108 -11.68 37.20 -3.45
N ASN A 109 -12.13 38.28 -4.11
CA ASN A 109 -12.84 38.20 -5.39
C ASN A 109 -11.93 37.76 -6.55
N GLN A 110 -10.61 37.75 -6.35
CA GLN A 110 -9.63 37.32 -7.34
C GLN A 110 -9.32 35.82 -7.27
N ILE A 111 -9.86 35.09 -6.28
CA ILE A 111 -9.62 33.66 -6.10
C ILE A 111 -10.48 32.90 -7.13
N THR A 112 -9.92 32.65 -8.31
CA THR A 112 -10.60 31.99 -9.43
C THR A 112 -9.97 30.64 -9.80
N ALA A 113 -8.83 30.30 -9.21
CA ALA A 113 -8.06 29.09 -9.51
C ALA A 113 -7.50 28.44 -8.23
N GLY A 114 -8.34 28.24 -7.22
CA GLY A 114 -7.99 27.43 -6.05
C GLY A 114 -7.84 25.93 -6.39
N LEU A 115 -7.56 25.08 -5.41
CA LEU A 115 -7.37 23.63 -5.64
C LEU A 115 -8.63 22.95 -6.23
N SER A 116 -9.83 23.40 -5.86
CA SER A 116 -11.09 22.94 -6.46
C SER A 116 -11.17 23.11 -7.99
N ALA A 117 -10.35 23.99 -8.59
CA ALA A 117 -10.27 24.13 -10.05
C ALA A 117 -9.72 22.85 -10.73
N LEU A 118 -9.07 21.97 -9.99
CA LEU A 118 -8.52 20.70 -10.48
C LEU A 118 -9.55 19.56 -10.47
N ASN A 119 -10.67 19.73 -9.74
CA ASN A 119 -11.72 18.72 -9.60
C ASN A 119 -12.43 18.44 -10.95
N GLY A 120 -13.10 17.27 -11.01
CA GLY A 120 -13.84 16.81 -12.19
C GLY A 120 -13.31 15.49 -12.73
N ASN A 121 -13.67 15.15 -13.98
CA ASN A 121 -13.24 13.89 -14.59
C ASN A 121 -11.71 13.82 -14.69
N TRP A 122 -11.17 12.61 -14.57
CA TRP A 122 -9.74 12.38 -14.82
C TRP A 122 -9.40 12.65 -16.28
N LEU A 123 -8.27 13.31 -16.51
CA LEU A 123 -7.82 13.70 -17.85
C LEU A 123 -6.94 12.61 -18.46
N SER A 124 -7.04 12.44 -19.78
CA SER A 124 -6.45 11.32 -20.50
C SER A 124 -4.92 11.28 -20.43
N SER A 125 -4.26 12.44 -20.39
CA SER A 125 -2.80 12.48 -20.32
C SER A 125 -2.24 11.98 -18.99
N SER A 126 -3.03 12.09 -17.90
CA SER A 126 -2.61 11.75 -16.54
C SER A 126 -1.35 12.49 -16.07
N VAL A 127 -1.07 13.65 -16.65
CA VAL A 127 0.11 14.47 -16.33
C VAL A 127 -0.22 15.50 -15.27
N TRP A 128 0.57 15.49 -14.20
CA TRP A 128 0.61 16.55 -13.19
C TRP A 128 1.91 17.33 -13.32
N SER A 129 1.83 18.66 -13.35
CA SER A 129 3.00 19.55 -13.46
C SER A 129 2.98 20.58 -12.33
N LEU A 130 3.98 20.51 -11.45
CA LEU A 130 4.25 21.54 -10.46
C LEU A 130 5.28 22.53 -11.04
N LEU A 131 4.87 23.79 -11.19
CA LEU A 131 5.77 24.91 -11.44
C LEU A 131 6.06 25.60 -10.11
N VAL A 132 7.33 25.86 -9.82
CA VAL A 132 7.75 26.76 -8.72
C VAL A 132 8.85 27.67 -9.26
N ALA A 133 8.64 28.97 -9.13
CA ALA A 133 9.58 29.99 -9.57
C ALA A 133 9.76 31.06 -8.49
N ASP A 134 11.01 31.45 -8.29
CA ASP A 134 11.34 32.72 -7.65
C ASP A 134 11.48 33.78 -8.75
N VAL A 135 10.53 34.70 -8.80
CA VAL A 135 10.31 35.58 -9.95
C VAL A 135 11.05 36.92 -9.84
N GLN A 136 11.79 37.16 -8.76
CA GLN A 136 12.50 38.42 -8.54
C GLN A 136 13.91 38.19 -7.97
N ALA A 137 14.79 39.17 -8.13
CA ALA A 137 16.13 39.11 -7.54
C ALA A 137 16.08 39.25 -6.00
N GLY A 138 17.04 38.62 -5.32
CA GLY A 138 17.22 38.72 -3.87
C GLY A 138 17.44 37.37 -3.21
N ASN A 139 16.93 37.23 -1.99
CA ASN A 139 17.02 35.98 -1.23
C ASN A 139 16.13 34.90 -1.86
N GLN A 140 16.74 33.77 -2.18
CA GLN A 140 16.07 32.68 -2.88
C GLN A 140 15.37 31.71 -1.94
N ALA A 141 14.24 31.16 -2.39
CA ALA A 141 13.65 29.96 -1.82
C ALA A 141 14.08 28.71 -2.62
N LYS A 142 14.34 27.63 -1.91
CA LYS A 142 14.58 26.30 -2.48
C LYS A 142 13.39 25.40 -2.17
N LEU A 143 12.83 24.75 -3.20
CA LEU A 143 11.90 23.64 -3.01
C LEU A 143 12.71 22.40 -2.58
N ASN A 144 12.46 21.90 -1.37
CA ASN A 144 13.10 20.69 -0.85
C ASN A 144 12.31 19.44 -1.22
N SER A 145 10.98 19.51 -1.11
CA SER A 145 10.06 18.43 -1.47
C SER A 145 8.65 18.96 -1.70
N TRP A 146 7.83 18.15 -2.35
CA TRP A 146 6.40 18.37 -2.50
C TRP A 146 5.65 17.04 -2.42
N SER A 147 4.36 17.09 -2.15
CA SER A 147 3.47 15.94 -2.20
C SER A 147 2.17 16.30 -2.90
N LEU A 148 1.51 15.29 -3.48
CA LEU A 148 0.20 15.39 -4.09
C LEU A 148 -0.69 14.28 -3.53
N GLN A 149 -1.84 14.67 -3.01
CA GLN A 149 -2.93 13.77 -2.65
C GLN A 149 -4.11 14.09 -3.55
N VAL A 150 -4.68 13.06 -4.17
CA VAL A 150 -5.87 13.19 -5.00
C VAL A 150 -6.94 12.26 -4.45
N LEU A 151 -8.09 12.83 -4.09
CA LEU A 151 -9.24 12.09 -3.62
C LEU A 151 -10.29 12.03 -4.73
N GLY A 152 -10.93 10.87 -4.83
CA GLY A 152 -12.02 10.68 -5.78
C GLY A 152 -12.46 9.24 -5.88
N SER A 153 -13.17 8.91 -6.96
CA SER A 153 -13.71 7.58 -7.19
C SER A 153 -12.79 6.75 -8.08
N ALA A 154 -12.56 5.48 -7.71
CA ALA A 154 -11.85 4.56 -8.57
C ALA A 154 -12.69 4.19 -9.81
N PRO A 155 -12.06 3.84 -10.94
CA PRO A 155 -12.79 3.34 -12.11
C PRO A 155 -13.57 2.07 -11.78
N THR A 156 -14.76 1.94 -12.38
CA THR A 156 -15.65 0.79 -12.17
C THR A 156 -15.35 -0.39 -13.11
N SER A 157 -14.47 -0.21 -14.09
CA SER A 157 -14.06 -1.25 -15.04
C SER A 157 -12.69 -0.94 -15.66
N GLY A 158 -12.14 -1.89 -16.42
CA GLY A 158 -10.84 -1.75 -17.07
C GLY A 158 -9.68 -1.79 -16.05
N THR A 159 -8.52 -1.28 -16.46
CA THR A 159 -7.30 -1.25 -15.64
C THR A 159 -7.21 0.08 -14.88
N PHE A 160 -6.98 0.07 -13.56
CA PHE A 160 -6.62 1.25 -12.76
C PHE A 160 -5.11 1.26 -12.53
N ASP A 161 -4.42 2.29 -13.04
CA ASP A 161 -3.01 2.56 -12.74
C ASP A 161 -2.88 3.81 -11.86
N PRO A 162 -2.54 3.67 -10.56
CA PRO A 162 -2.30 4.81 -9.70
C PRO A 162 -0.93 5.47 -9.94
N GLY A 163 -0.07 4.89 -10.79
CA GLY A 163 1.31 5.32 -11.02
C GLY A 163 2.32 4.58 -10.14
N GLU A 164 3.58 4.55 -10.58
CA GLU A 164 4.66 3.93 -9.82
C GLU A 164 4.94 4.70 -8.52
N GLY A 165 5.13 3.98 -7.40
CA GLY A 165 5.35 4.58 -6.08
C GLY A 165 4.09 5.13 -5.43
N ALA A 166 2.95 5.12 -6.11
CA ALA A 166 1.71 5.65 -5.57
C ALA A 166 1.19 4.82 -4.39
N THR A 167 0.54 5.50 -3.45
CA THR A 167 -0.21 4.87 -2.35
C THR A 167 -1.70 5.10 -2.56
N VAL A 168 -2.44 4.01 -2.74
CA VAL A 168 -3.90 4.00 -2.72
C VAL A 168 -4.36 3.78 -1.29
N SER A 169 -5.21 4.67 -0.79
CA SER A 169 -5.81 4.57 0.54
C SER A 169 -7.31 4.81 0.47
N GLY A 170 -8.07 4.15 1.36
CA GLY A 170 -9.52 4.26 1.38
C GLY A 170 -10.19 3.01 1.92
N SER A 171 -11.49 2.92 1.69
CA SER A 171 -12.33 1.79 2.06
C SER A 171 -13.35 1.49 0.97
N GLY A 172 -13.97 0.30 1.01
CA GLY A 172 -14.96 -0.12 0.01
C GLY A 172 -14.32 -1.04 -1.03
N SER A 173 -14.61 -0.82 -2.31
CA SER A 173 -14.15 -1.69 -3.39
C SER A 173 -13.61 -0.92 -4.59
N ILE A 174 -12.58 -1.47 -5.21
CA ILE A 174 -12.07 -1.10 -6.53
C ILE A 174 -12.50 -2.20 -7.50
N GLU A 175 -13.46 -1.88 -8.37
CA GLU A 175 -14.03 -2.83 -9.34
C GLU A 175 -13.19 -2.97 -10.62
N SER A 176 -12.33 -1.99 -10.90
CA SER A 176 -11.30 -2.10 -11.95
C SER A 176 -10.13 -2.97 -11.51
N THR A 177 -9.43 -3.55 -12.48
CA THR A 177 -8.21 -4.32 -12.24
C THR A 177 -7.07 -3.37 -11.88
N LEU A 178 -6.48 -3.51 -10.69
CA LEU A 178 -5.34 -2.70 -10.28
C LEU A 178 -4.06 -3.21 -10.98
N THR A 179 -3.34 -2.35 -11.71
CA THR A 179 -2.06 -2.73 -12.32
C THR A 179 -0.89 -2.44 -11.40
N THR A 180 0.07 -3.37 -11.37
CA THR A 180 1.38 -3.19 -10.76
C THR A 180 2.44 -2.68 -11.74
N GLY A 181 2.07 -2.48 -13.01
CA GLY A 181 3.00 -2.09 -14.08
C GLY A 181 3.95 -3.22 -14.48
N SER A 182 5.02 -2.86 -15.19
CA SER A 182 6.10 -3.77 -15.61
C SER A 182 7.29 -3.80 -14.63
N GLY A 183 7.17 -3.12 -13.49
CA GLY A 183 8.21 -2.95 -12.47
C GLY A 183 7.80 -1.89 -11.44
N GLY A 184 8.61 -1.76 -10.38
CA GLY A 184 8.34 -0.81 -9.28
C GLY A 184 7.32 -1.33 -8.26
N SER A 185 7.05 -0.52 -7.24
CA SER A 185 6.10 -0.84 -6.16
C SER A 185 4.94 0.14 -6.15
N ARG A 186 3.72 -0.37 -5.96
CA ARG A 186 2.53 0.42 -5.63
C ARG A 186 2.00 -0.05 -4.30
N THR A 187 1.53 0.87 -3.47
CA THR A 187 1.10 0.55 -2.11
C THR A 187 -0.41 0.66 -2.00
N VAL A 188 -1.05 -0.30 -1.35
CA VAL A 188 -2.41 -0.16 -0.81
C VAL A 188 -2.29 -0.07 0.71
N SER A 189 -2.64 1.10 1.26
CA SER A 189 -2.59 1.36 2.70
C SER A 189 -4.00 1.57 3.25
N VAL A 190 -4.42 0.69 4.17
CA VAL A 190 -5.77 0.71 4.74
C VAL A 190 -5.69 1.06 6.22
N ALA A 191 -6.49 2.04 6.64
CA ALA A 191 -6.55 2.48 8.03
C ALA A 191 -7.24 1.45 8.93
N GLU A 192 -7.00 1.54 10.24
CA GLU A 192 -7.59 0.66 11.24
C GLU A 192 -9.11 0.56 11.11
N SER A 193 -9.66 -0.64 11.32
CA SER A 193 -11.10 -0.94 11.20
C SER A 193 -11.72 -0.71 9.82
N GLN A 194 -10.92 -0.32 8.81
CA GLN A 194 -11.37 -0.20 7.42
C GLN A 194 -10.96 -1.43 6.61
N ALA A 195 -11.69 -1.66 5.52
CA ALA A 195 -11.34 -2.65 4.51
C ALA A 195 -11.42 -2.05 3.11
N LEU A 196 -10.44 -2.36 2.27
CA LEU A 196 -10.45 -2.04 0.84
C LEU A 196 -10.32 -3.33 0.02
N SER A 197 -11.34 -3.62 -0.78
CA SER A 197 -11.39 -4.78 -1.68
C SER A 197 -10.89 -4.42 -3.07
N LEU A 198 -9.93 -5.18 -3.58
CA LEU A 198 -9.52 -5.18 -4.98
C LEU A 198 -10.38 -6.21 -5.74
N SER A 199 -11.64 -5.85 -5.98
CA SER A 199 -12.66 -6.69 -6.60
C SER A 199 -12.37 -6.96 -8.08
N GLY A 200 -11.74 -6.02 -8.78
CA GLY A 200 -11.33 -6.19 -10.18
C GLY A 200 -10.04 -7.02 -10.37
N GLY A 201 -9.39 -7.44 -9.30
CA GLY A 201 -8.16 -8.24 -9.32
C GLY A 201 -6.91 -7.41 -9.62
N LEU A 202 -5.81 -8.12 -9.91
CA LEU A 202 -4.49 -7.56 -10.17
C LEU A 202 -4.00 -7.89 -11.59
N THR A 203 -3.12 -7.05 -12.12
CA THR A 203 -2.36 -7.32 -13.34
C THR A 203 -0.93 -6.76 -13.27
N GLY A 204 -0.06 -7.17 -14.19
CA GLY A 204 1.32 -6.73 -14.29
C GLY A 204 2.32 -7.60 -13.52
N SER A 205 3.58 -7.19 -13.58
CA SER A 205 4.72 -7.94 -13.02
C SER A 205 5.44 -7.19 -11.89
N GLY A 206 4.97 -6.01 -11.50
CA GLY A 206 5.53 -5.21 -10.42
C GLY A 206 5.15 -5.72 -9.03
N THR A 207 5.40 -4.89 -8.02
CA THR A 207 5.04 -5.19 -6.63
C THR A 207 3.77 -4.45 -6.23
N LEU A 208 2.84 -5.18 -5.63
CA LEU A 208 1.78 -4.62 -4.79
C LEU A 208 2.22 -4.74 -3.33
N ALA A 209 2.56 -3.62 -2.70
CA ALA A 209 2.76 -3.56 -1.25
C ALA A 209 1.40 -3.36 -0.56
N THR A 210 1.10 -4.16 0.46
CA THR A 210 0.00 -3.87 1.38
C THR A 210 0.57 -3.32 2.68
N ALA A 211 -0.09 -2.31 3.24
CA ALA A 211 0.35 -1.60 4.43
C ALA A 211 -0.85 -1.08 5.25
N GLY A 212 -0.56 -0.44 6.37
CA GLY A 212 -1.56 0.05 7.32
C GLY A 212 -1.99 -1.02 8.33
N SER A 213 -3.01 -0.69 9.12
CA SER A 213 -3.54 -1.52 10.21
C SER A 213 -4.92 -2.13 9.89
N GLY A 214 -5.52 -1.75 8.77
CA GLY A 214 -6.79 -2.31 8.29
C GLY A 214 -6.64 -3.58 7.44
N THR A 215 -7.63 -3.84 6.59
CA THR A 215 -7.67 -5.02 5.74
C THR A 215 -7.61 -4.68 4.26
N THR A 216 -6.61 -5.18 3.54
CA THR A 216 -6.61 -5.22 2.06
C THR A 216 -7.16 -6.57 1.61
N VAL A 217 -8.25 -6.58 0.85
CA VAL A 217 -8.88 -7.81 0.35
C VAL A 217 -8.56 -8.00 -1.13
N LEU A 218 -7.88 -9.09 -1.49
CA LEU A 218 -7.66 -9.53 -2.86
C LEU A 218 -8.81 -10.46 -3.26
N ALA A 219 -9.87 -9.88 -3.83
CA ALA A 219 -11.13 -10.56 -4.12
C ALA A 219 -11.29 -10.95 -5.61
N GLY A 220 -10.74 -10.16 -6.52
CA GLY A 220 -10.86 -10.42 -7.96
C GLY A 220 -9.94 -11.51 -8.47
N SER A 221 -10.24 -12.01 -9.68
CA SER A 221 -9.35 -12.92 -10.41
C SER A 221 -8.19 -12.13 -11.03
N SER A 222 -6.95 -12.60 -10.84
CA SER A 222 -5.75 -11.86 -11.24
C SER A 222 -4.93 -12.61 -12.30
N ALA A 223 -5.58 -13.17 -13.32
CA ALA A 223 -4.92 -14.04 -14.32
C ALA A 223 -3.73 -13.38 -15.04
N GLY A 224 -3.70 -12.04 -15.14
CA GLY A 224 -2.60 -11.27 -15.74
C GLY A 224 -1.50 -10.82 -14.76
N PHE A 225 -1.58 -11.20 -13.48
CA PHE A 225 -0.61 -10.83 -12.47
C PHE A 225 0.47 -11.90 -12.33
N THR A 226 1.72 -11.51 -12.57
CA THR A 226 2.93 -12.34 -12.43
C THR A 226 3.91 -11.76 -11.41
N GLY A 227 3.53 -10.64 -10.78
CA GLY A 227 4.37 -9.87 -9.88
C GLY A 227 4.42 -10.40 -8.46
N THR A 228 4.68 -9.49 -7.51
CA THR A 228 4.79 -9.83 -6.09
C THR A 228 3.78 -9.07 -5.25
N VAL A 229 3.09 -9.77 -4.35
CA VAL A 229 2.38 -9.14 -3.23
C VAL A 229 3.30 -9.12 -2.02
N SER A 230 3.75 -7.94 -1.62
CA SER A 230 4.55 -7.71 -0.42
C SER A 230 3.65 -7.25 0.72
N VAL A 231 3.50 -8.06 1.74
CA VAL A 231 2.56 -7.84 2.85
C VAL A 231 3.29 -7.26 4.05
N GLY A 232 3.00 -6.00 4.37
CA GLY A 232 3.57 -5.30 5.51
C GLY A 232 2.54 -4.57 6.37
N GLY A 233 3.02 -3.68 7.24
CA GLY A 233 2.18 -3.01 8.23
C GLY A 233 1.76 -3.95 9.37
N THR A 234 0.68 -3.60 10.06
CA THR A 234 0.13 -4.40 11.17
C THR A 234 -1.25 -4.97 10.88
N GLY A 235 -1.74 -4.74 9.65
CA GLY A 235 -3.06 -5.13 9.19
C GLY A 235 -3.14 -6.54 8.62
N THR A 236 -4.26 -6.81 7.95
CA THR A 236 -4.52 -8.09 7.28
C THR A 236 -4.49 -7.93 5.77
N THR A 237 -3.81 -8.83 5.07
CA THR A 237 -4.03 -9.06 3.64
C THR A 237 -4.87 -10.31 3.47
N GLU A 238 -6.12 -10.14 3.05
CA GLU A 238 -7.08 -11.22 2.87
C GLU A 238 -7.10 -11.70 1.42
N ILE A 239 -6.86 -12.99 1.21
CA ILE A 239 -6.98 -13.68 -0.06
C ILE A 239 -8.37 -14.31 -0.13
N ALA A 240 -9.28 -13.63 -0.84
CA ALA A 240 -10.69 -14.00 -0.94
C ALA A 240 -11.04 -14.76 -2.24
N SER A 241 -10.09 -14.91 -3.17
CA SER A 241 -10.22 -15.74 -4.38
C SER A 241 -9.02 -16.66 -4.57
N SER A 242 -9.26 -17.88 -5.06
CA SER A 242 -8.20 -18.86 -5.38
C SER A 242 -7.33 -18.47 -6.57
N THR A 243 -7.75 -17.45 -7.33
CA THR A 243 -7.00 -16.87 -8.46
C THR A 243 -6.53 -15.44 -8.20
N ALA A 244 -6.64 -14.95 -6.96
CA ALA A 244 -6.34 -13.56 -6.58
C ALA A 244 -4.88 -13.13 -6.79
N LEU A 245 -3.97 -14.09 -6.91
CA LEU A 245 -2.54 -13.84 -7.14
C LEU A 245 -2.07 -14.26 -8.53
N GLY A 246 -2.94 -14.69 -9.44
CA GLY A 246 -2.52 -15.05 -10.80
C GLY A 246 -1.45 -16.13 -10.79
N SER A 247 -0.26 -15.81 -11.32
CA SER A 247 0.98 -16.56 -11.16
C SER A 247 2.06 -15.76 -10.41
N GLY A 248 1.66 -14.76 -9.64
CA GLY A 248 2.55 -13.98 -8.79
C GLY A 248 3.02 -14.73 -7.54
N SER A 249 3.82 -14.04 -6.73
CA SER A 249 4.34 -14.52 -5.44
C SER A 249 3.78 -13.71 -4.27
N LEU A 250 3.89 -14.21 -3.05
CA LEU A 250 3.44 -13.52 -1.84
C LEU A 250 4.52 -13.58 -0.74
N PHE A 251 4.89 -12.43 -0.19
CA PHE A 251 5.91 -12.33 0.86
C PHE A 251 5.40 -11.43 1.99
N GLN A 252 5.39 -11.93 3.21
CA GLN A 252 5.28 -11.07 4.39
C GLN A 252 6.65 -10.45 4.71
N SER A 253 6.70 -9.14 4.92
CA SER A 253 7.94 -8.42 5.24
C SER A 253 8.46 -8.74 6.64
N ASP A 254 7.54 -9.00 7.57
CA ASP A 254 7.79 -9.21 8.99
C ASP A 254 6.63 -10.00 9.64
N GLY A 255 6.73 -10.23 10.95
CA GLY A 255 5.73 -10.91 11.76
C GLY A 255 4.65 -10.02 12.35
N ASN A 256 4.48 -8.78 11.89
CA ASN A 256 3.45 -7.86 12.40
C ASN A 256 2.12 -7.96 11.63
N SER A 257 2.17 -8.36 10.36
CA SER A 257 1.01 -8.51 9.49
C SER A 257 0.39 -9.91 9.56
N THR A 258 -0.85 -10.05 9.09
CA THR A 258 -1.52 -11.36 8.88
C THR A 258 -1.90 -11.56 7.42
N VAL A 259 -1.62 -12.75 6.88
CA VAL A 259 -2.19 -13.22 5.61
C VAL A 259 -3.39 -14.11 5.92
N LYS A 260 -4.58 -13.70 5.49
CA LYS A 260 -5.83 -14.43 5.75
C LYS A 260 -6.34 -15.11 4.49
N PHE A 261 -6.60 -16.40 4.55
CA PHE A 261 -7.29 -17.15 3.51
C PHE A 261 -8.77 -17.30 3.88
N SER A 262 -9.65 -16.61 3.15
CA SER A 262 -11.09 -16.62 3.39
C SER A 262 -11.89 -17.38 2.33
N THR A 263 -11.20 -18.05 1.41
CA THR A 263 -11.80 -18.93 0.41
C THR A 263 -11.14 -20.31 0.40
N GLY A 264 -11.95 -21.33 0.10
CA GLY A 264 -11.51 -22.72 -0.02
C GLY A 264 -11.03 -23.06 -1.44
N GLY A 265 -10.54 -24.28 -1.61
CA GLY A 265 -10.07 -24.79 -2.90
C GLY A 265 -8.56 -24.76 -3.07
N ALA A 266 -8.09 -25.43 -4.13
CA ALA A 266 -6.68 -25.46 -4.47
C ALA A 266 -6.29 -24.15 -5.18
N PHE A 267 -5.25 -23.49 -4.66
CA PHE A 267 -4.66 -22.30 -5.26
C PHE A 267 -3.62 -22.68 -6.31
N SER A 268 -4.02 -23.54 -7.26
CA SER A 268 -3.10 -24.27 -8.14
C SER A 268 -2.29 -23.38 -9.11
N ASN A 269 -2.78 -22.18 -9.43
CA ASN A 269 -2.07 -21.20 -10.25
C ASN A 269 -1.42 -20.09 -9.39
N ALA A 270 -2.14 -19.62 -8.35
CA ALA A 270 -1.74 -18.54 -7.44
C ALA A 270 -0.56 -18.90 -6.54
N PHE A 271 -0.34 -20.19 -6.28
CA PHE A 271 0.79 -20.70 -5.49
C PHE A 271 1.49 -21.85 -6.22
N SER A 272 1.79 -21.72 -7.50
CA SER A 272 2.89 -22.50 -8.10
C SER A 272 4.26 -21.90 -7.75
N ASN A 273 4.26 -20.62 -7.35
CA ASN A 273 5.44 -19.84 -7.00
C ASN A 273 5.63 -19.69 -5.48
N LEU A 274 6.78 -19.12 -5.12
CA LEU A 274 7.26 -19.02 -3.75
C LEU A 274 6.34 -18.15 -2.88
N MET A 275 5.97 -18.66 -1.71
CA MET A 275 5.46 -17.84 -0.61
C MET A 275 6.49 -17.72 0.51
N SER A 276 6.48 -16.60 1.24
CA SER A 276 7.21 -16.42 2.49
C SER A 276 6.29 -15.82 3.55
N VAL A 277 6.15 -16.50 4.69
CA VAL A 277 5.11 -16.17 5.68
C VAL A 277 5.63 -16.16 7.12
N TYR A 278 4.93 -15.37 7.95
CA TYR A 278 5.07 -15.27 9.41
C TYR A 278 3.75 -15.57 10.11
N ASN A 279 2.63 -14.99 9.69
CA ASN A 279 1.32 -15.24 10.31
C ASN A 279 0.27 -15.50 9.23
N VAL A 280 -0.33 -16.68 9.28
CA VAL A 280 -1.35 -17.14 8.34
C VAL A 280 -2.60 -17.54 9.10
N ALA A 281 -3.75 -17.02 8.68
CA ALA A 281 -5.05 -17.41 9.21
C ALA A 281 -5.90 -18.07 8.11
N PHE A 282 -6.38 -19.29 8.35
CA PHE A 282 -7.34 -19.97 7.47
C PHE A 282 -8.74 -19.91 8.07
N THR A 283 -9.58 -19.03 7.52
CA THR A 283 -10.98 -18.90 7.94
C THR A 283 -11.94 -19.69 7.06
N ALA A 284 -11.50 -20.14 5.88
CA ALA A 284 -12.23 -21.11 5.06
C ALA A 284 -11.69 -22.54 5.21
N ASN A 285 -12.53 -23.52 4.84
CA ASN A 285 -12.17 -24.93 4.81
C ASN A 285 -11.61 -25.32 3.44
N GLY A 286 -10.65 -26.25 3.41
CA GLY A 286 -10.16 -26.86 2.18
C GLY A 286 -9.23 -25.97 1.34
N THR A 287 -8.66 -24.91 1.91
CA THR A 287 -7.54 -24.18 1.31
C THR A 287 -6.34 -25.14 1.16
N SER A 288 -5.76 -25.19 -0.04
CA SER A 288 -4.53 -25.95 -0.30
C SER A 288 -3.43 -25.07 -0.87
N LEU A 289 -2.31 -24.99 -0.15
CA LEU A 289 -1.09 -24.30 -0.52
C LEU A 289 -0.14 -25.28 -1.22
N THR A 290 -0.11 -25.23 -2.56
CA THR A 290 0.56 -26.22 -3.41
C THR A 290 2.01 -25.89 -3.74
N GLY A 291 2.41 -24.62 -3.61
CA GLY A 291 3.74 -24.12 -3.94
C GLY A 291 4.68 -24.14 -2.75
N GLN A 292 5.95 -23.87 -3.02
CA GLN A 292 6.94 -23.78 -1.96
C GLN A 292 6.55 -22.70 -0.95
N THR A 293 6.54 -23.06 0.34
CA THR A 293 6.22 -22.16 1.44
C THR A 293 7.45 -21.98 2.32
N THR A 294 8.05 -20.80 2.31
CA THR A 294 9.11 -20.43 3.25
C THR A 294 8.51 -19.95 4.56
N VAL A 295 8.89 -20.58 5.67
CA VAL A 295 8.39 -20.23 7.01
C VAL A 295 9.43 -19.46 7.80
N ASN A 296 9.01 -18.35 8.39
CA ASN A 296 9.85 -17.49 9.23
C ASN A 296 9.32 -17.51 10.68
N ASN A 297 9.34 -18.70 11.29
CA ASN A 297 8.62 -19.02 12.53
C ASN A 297 7.12 -18.82 12.35
N ALA A 298 6.61 -19.41 11.27
CA ALA A 298 5.26 -19.14 10.81
C ALA A 298 4.22 -19.71 11.76
N THR A 299 3.28 -18.86 12.16
CA THR A 299 2.08 -19.24 12.89
C THR A 299 0.94 -19.48 11.90
N PHE A 300 0.39 -20.69 11.92
CA PHE A 300 -0.78 -21.07 11.14
C PHE A 300 -1.97 -21.26 12.07
N ASP A 301 -2.90 -20.31 12.02
CA ASP A 301 -4.19 -20.37 12.71
C ASP A 301 -5.24 -21.00 11.80
N VAL A 302 -5.81 -22.13 12.23
CA VAL A 302 -6.86 -22.82 11.47
C VAL A 302 -8.16 -22.78 12.27
N ALA A 303 -9.17 -22.11 11.72
CA ALA A 303 -10.47 -21.98 12.37
C ALA A 303 -11.13 -23.35 12.65
N SER A 304 -11.99 -23.39 13.67
CA SER A 304 -12.65 -24.61 14.11
C SER A 304 -13.44 -25.29 12.99
N GLY A 305 -13.38 -26.63 12.93
CA GLY A 305 -14.03 -27.42 11.89
C GLY A 305 -13.36 -27.39 10.51
N ASN A 306 -12.37 -26.52 10.30
CA ASN A 306 -11.65 -26.44 9.03
C ASN A 306 -10.46 -27.41 9.00
N THR A 307 -10.20 -27.96 7.82
CA THR A 307 -8.96 -28.67 7.47
C THR A 307 -8.32 -27.97 6.28
N ASN A 308 -7.09 -27.52 6.46
CA ASN A 308 -6.33 -26.84 5.42
C ASN A 308 -4.99 -27.53 5.20
N THR A 309 -4.49 -27.47 3.97
CA THR A 309 -3.37 -28.29 3.53
C THR A 309 -2.22 -27.44 3.02
N ILE A 310 -1.01 -27.80 3.40
CA ILE A 310 0.23 -27.38 2.72
C ILE A 310 0.78 -28.62 2.05
N SER A 311 0.66 -28.70 0.72
CA SER A 311 1.16 -29.82 -0.08
C SER A 311 2.44 -29.48 -0.83
N GLY A 312 2.79 -28.20 -0.95
CA GLY A 312 4.10 -27.79 -1.42
C GLY A 312 5.19 -28.05 -0.38
N LYS A 313 6.45 -28.01 -0.84
CA LYS A 313 7.62 -28.12 0.03
C LYS A 313 7.67 -26.94 1.01
N ILE A 314 7.93 -27.21 2.29
CA ILE A 314 8.12 -26.17 3.31
C ILE A 314 9.62 -25.98 3.56
N THR A 315 10.08 -24.73 3.45
CA THR A 315 11.49 -24.32 3.53
C THR A 315 11.70 -23.21 4.56
N GLY A 316 12.95 -22.83 4.83
CA GLY A 316 13.28 -21.66 5.65
C GLY A 316 13.98 -21.99 6.97
N THR A 317 14.50 -20.97 7.63
CA THR A 317 15.22 -21.16 8.91
C THR A 317 14.28 -21.20 10.12
N GLY A 318 13.03 -20.77 9.96
CA GLY A 318 12.02 -20.81 11.00
C GLY A 318 11.26 -22.13 11.06
N GLY A 319 10.40 -22.26 12.06
CA GLY A 319 9.55 -23.44 12.23
C GLY A 319 8.06 -23.19 11.97
N VAL A 320 7.25 -24.21 12.26
CA VAL A 320 5.79 -24.21 12.07
C VAL A 320 5.10 -24.23 13.43
N THR A 321 4.31 -23.20 13.72
CA THR A 321 3.47 -23.12 14.91
C THR A 321 2.00 -23.27 14.52
N LYS A 322 1.35 -24.33 15.01
CA LYS A 322 -0.09 -24.58 14.78
C LYS A 322 -0.93 -24.06 15.94
N THR A 323 -1.90 -23.21 15.61
CA THR A 323 -2.92 -22.66 16.52
C THR A 323 -4.31 -22.79 15.87
N GLY A 324 -5.36 -22.42 16.61
CA GLY A 324 -6.75 -22.60 16.18
C GLY A 324 -7.22 -24.04 16.31
N LEU A 325 -8.52 -24.24 16.46
CA LEU A 325 -9.11 -25.55 16.78
C LEU A 325 -9.18 -26.50 15.59
N GLY A 326 -8.98 -26.03 14.36
CA GLY A 326 -9.01 -26.86 13.15
C GLY A 326 -7.74 -27.68 12.92
N MET A 327 -7.66 -28.31 11.75
CA MET A 327 -6.55 -29.17 11.33
C MET A 327 -5.68 -28.49 10.27
N LEU A 328 -4.36 -28.49 10.49
CA LEU A 328 -3.37 -28.20 9.44
C LEU A 328 -2.75 -29.52 8.99
N LEU A 329 -2.81 -29.80 7.70
CA LEU A 329 -2.25 -30.99 7.06
C LEU A 329 -0.98 -30.62 6.30
N LEU A 330 0.17 -31.15 6.72
CA LEU A 330 1.42 -31.09 5.96
C LEU A 330 1.51 -32.35 5.09
N SER A 331 1.47 -32.18 3.77
CA SER A 331 1.45 -33.28 2.80
C SER A 331 2.43 -33.01 1.64
N GLY A 332 2.22 -33.66 0.49
CA GLY A 332 3.06 -33.48 -0.70
C GLY A 332 4.10 -34.57 -0.93
N GLY A 333 4.71 -34.52 -2.11
CA GLY A 333 5.72 -35.48 -2.58
C GLY A 333 7.17 -35.12 -2.24
N ASP A 334 7.41 -33.92 -1.72
CA ASP A 334 8.75 -33.47 -1.34
C ASP A 334 8.91 -33.47 0.19
N PRO A 335 10.10 -33.85 0.71
CA PRO A 335 10.41 -33.67 2.11
C PRO A 335 10.54 -32.17 2.42
N ASN A 336 10.13 -31.78 3.62
CA ASN A 336 10.35 -30.41 4.08
C ASN A 336 11.81 -30.23 4.52
N ASP A 337 12.38 -29.05 4.32
CA ASP A 337 13.77 -28.72 4.67
C ASP A 337 13.89 -27.46 5.56
N PHE A 338 12.78 -27.01 6.15
CA PHE A 338 12.84 -25.99 7.18
C PHE A 338 13.55 -26.53 8.44
N THR A 339 14.28 -25.68 9.15
CA THR A 339 15.16 -26.10 10.25
C THR A 339 14.69 -25.64 11.64
N GLY A 340 13.75 -24.71 11.72
CA GLY A 340 13.31 -24.16 13.00
C GLY A 340 12.38 -25.08 13.80
N ALA A 341 12.30 -24.81 15.10
CA ALA A 341 11.44 -25.54 16.04
C ALA A 341 9.95 -25.35 15.73
N SER A 342 9.19 -26.44 15.81
CA SER A 342 7.74 -26.44 15.59
C SER A 342 6.97 -26.54 16.91
N ALA A 343 5.72 -26.07 16.90
CA ALA A 343 4.86 -26.15 18.07
C ALA A 343 3.40 -26.42 17.67
N VAL A 344 2.66 -27.13 18.54
CA VAL A 344 1.22 -27.35 18.39
C VAL A 344 0.52 -26.84 19.65
N HIS A 345 -0.05 -25.63 19.55
CA HIS A 345 -0.77 -24.98 20.65
C HIS A 345 -2.22 -25.41 20.74
N ALA A 346 -2.88 -25.59 19.58
CA ALA A 346 -4.29 -25.98 19.54
C ALA A 346 -4.66 -26.73 18.23
N GLY A 347 -5.77 -27.47 18.29
CA GLY A 347 -6.26 -28.26 17.16
C GLY A 347 -5.30 -29.40 16.78
N THR A 348 -5.24 -29.73 15.49
CA THR A 348 -4.43 -30.85 15.00
C THR A 348 -3.40 -30.39 13.97
N LEU A 349 -2.12 -30.73 14.18
CA LEU A 349 -1.10 -30.76 13.15
C LEU A 349 -0.97 -32.20 12.64
N LYS A 350 -1.37 -32.44 11.39
CA LYS A 350 -1.29 -33.77 10.77
C LYS A 350 -0.13 -33.82 9.77
N LEU A 351 0.77 -34.78 9.94
CA LEU A 351 1.91 -35.02 9.06
C LEU A 351 1.61 -36.22 8.16
N GLN A 352 1.50 -36.00 6.85
CA GLN A 352 1.11 -37.04 5.89
C GLN A 352 1.71 -36.75 4.51
N LYS A 353 3.04 -36.75 4.40
CA LYS A 353 3.74 -36.81 3.11
C LYS A 353 3.31 -38.05 2.32
N SER A 354 3.42 -37.99 1.00
CA SER A 354 2.86 -39.01 0.10
C SER A 354 3.57 -40.38 0.20
N SER A 355 4.75 -40.42 0.82
CA SER A 355 5.55 -41.64 1.01
C SER A 355 6.14 -41.67 2.41
N ALA A 356 6.21 -42.88 2.99
CA ALA A 356 6.83 -43.14 4.29
C ALA A 356 8.37 -42.99 4.30
N SER A 357 8.99 -42.70 3.16
CA SER A 357 10.41 -42.31 3.08
C SER A 357 10.62 -40.81 3.22
N LEU A 358 9.53 -40.02 3.19
CA LEU A 358 9.57 -38.57 3.26
C LEU A 358 9.31 -38.10 4.68
N VAL A 359 10.21 -37.26 5.19
CA VAL A 359 10.12 -36.65 6.50
C VAL A 359 9.40 -35.29 6.39
N ALA A 360 8.37 -35.08 7.21
CA ALA A 360 7.66 -33.82 7.28
C ALA A 360 8.35 -32.80 8.21
N ILE A 361 9.02 -33.28 9.26
CA ILE A 361 9.79 -32.45 10.22
C ILE A 361 11.09 -33.17 10.58
N SER A 362 12.24 -32.56 10.28
CA SER A 362 13.58 -33.15 10.48
C SER A 362 14.49 -32.23 11.30
N GLY A 363 15.30 -32.82 12.20
CA GLY A 363 16.42 -32.14 12.86
C GLY A 363 16.05 -30.97 13.79
N SER A 364 14.77 -30.80 14.13
CA SER A 364 14.25 -29.72 14.97
C SER A 364 13.55 -30.26 16.23
N THR A 365 12.92 -29.39 17.02
CA THR A 365 12.08 -29.81 18.16
C THR A 365 10.60 -29.61 17.83
N ILE A 366 9.72 -30.43 18.40
CA ILE A 366 8.26 -30.24 18.36
C ILE A 366 7.75 -30.12 19.80
N ALA A 367 7.14 -28.98 20.14
CA ALA A 367 6.52 -28.76 21.45
C ALA A 367 4.98 -28.85 21.37
N LEU A 368 4.37 -29.65 22.24
CA LEU A 368 2.91 -29.82 22.31
C LEU A 368 2.37 -29.10 23.55
N HIS A 369 1.69 -27.96 23.36
CA HIS A 369 1.18 -27.09 24.42
C HIS A 369 -0.34 -27.22 24.68
N GLY A 370 -0.97 -28.26 24.11
CA GLY A 370 -2.43 -28.47 24.20
C GLY A 370 -3.09 -28.94 22.91
N GLY A 371 -2.37 -28.93 21.79
CA GLY A 371 -2.84 -29.50 20.53
C GLY A 371 -2.44 -30.96 20.32
N THR A 372 -2.91 -31.53 19.21
CA THR A 372 -2.62 -32.90 18.78
C THR A 372 -1.63 -32.91 17.62
N LEU A 373 -0.55 -33.68 17.75
CA LEU A 373 0.31 -34.06 16.64
C LEU A 373 -0.11 -35.44 16.12
N LEU A 374 -0.54 -35.51 14.87
CA LEU A 374 -1.01 -36.75 14.24
C LEU A 374 -0.08 -37.19 13.11
N LEU A 375 0.49 -38.38 13.23
CA LEU A 375 1.26 -39.02 12.15
C LEU A 375 0.31 -39.80 11.25
N GLY A 376 0.04 -39.27 10.07
CA GLY A 376 -0.81 -39.90 9.06
C GLY A 376 -0.10 -40.94 8.19
N GLN A 377 1.22 -41.06 8.30
CA GLN A 377 2.09 -42.06 7.63
C GLN A 377 3.26 -42.43 8.55
N ALA A 378 3.98 -43.50 8.22
CA ALA A 378 5.23 -43.86 8.90
C ALA A 378 6.36 -42.86 8.59
N ASN A 379 7.34 -42.77 9.51
CA ASN A 379 8.58 -41.98 9.41
C ASN A 379 8.39 -40.50 9.03
N GLN A 380 7.29 -39.87 9.47
CA GLN A 380 7.02 -38.46 9.19
C GLN A 380 7.86 -37.49 10.02
N ILE A 381 8.55 -37.99 11.04
CA ILE A 381 9.43 -37.27 11.93
C ILE A 381 10.76 -38.01 11.96
N SER A 382 11.88 -37.28 11.89
CA SER A 382 13.23 -37.85 12.02
C SER A 382 13.51 -38.34 13.45
N ASP A 383 14.31 -39.39 13.60
CA ASP A 383 14.80 -39.88 14.91
C ASP A 383 15.57 -38.82 15.71
N ALA A 384 16.13 -37.81 15.03
CA ALA A 384 16.83 -36.69 15.67
C ALA A 384 15.87 -35.60 16.21
N THR A 385 14.58 -35.66 15.87
CA THR A 385 13.61 -34.65 16.26
C THR A 385 13.09 -34.93 17.67
N ALA A 386 13.32 -34.01 18.62
CA ALA A 386 12.80 -34.14 19.97
C ALA A 386 11.32 -33.72 20.04
N VAL A 387 10.46 -34.57 20.58
CA VAL A 387 9.05 -34.23 20.88
C VAL A 387 8.90 -33.99 22.38
N THR A 388 8.41 -32.82 22.74
CA THR A 388 8.22 -32.40 24.13
C THR A 388 6.74 -32.15 24.41
N LEU A 389 6.29 -32.61 25.57
CA LEU A 389 4.98 -32.28 26.14
C LEU A 389 5.23 -31.11 27.09
N ALA A 390 4.65 -29.95 26.78
CA ALA A 390 4.87 -28.70 27.52
C ALA A 390 3.78 -28.44 28.55
#